data_AF-A0A562YAH0-F1
#
_entry.id   AF-A0A562YAH0-F1
#
_cell.length_a   1.000
_cell.length_b   1.000
_cell.length_c   1.000
_cell.angle_alpha   90.00
_cell.angle_beta   90.00
_cell.angle_gamma   90.00
#
_symmetry.space_group_name_H-M   'P 1'
#
loop_
_entity.id
_entity.type
_entity.pdbx_description
1 polymer ?
#
loop_
_entity_poly.entity_id
_entity_poly.type
_entity_poly.pdbx_seq_one_letter_code
_entity_poly.pdbx_strand_id
1 'polypeptide(L)'
;MQSKEITTVDSIIKAFCKLSIASLKEIDAELTYSYNNKEELIEELKQLFDGIKSKGISQLKVKDAKCKYCYPDKAAFGFHHPQTDELIIRYVIFKERDKFYRVEQCKNKPIPDREDGFPF
;
A
#
# COMPACT_ATOMS: atom_id res chain seq x y z
N MET A 1 -10.08 28.12 0.56
CA MET A 1 -10.22 26.67 0.36
C MET A 1 -8.89 26.15 -0.14
N GLN A 2 -8.09 25.50 0.71
CA GLN A 2 -6.84 24.88 0.28
C GLN A 2 -7.19 23.57 -0.41
N SER A 3 -7.05 23.53 -1.73
CA SER A 3 -6.99 22.27 -2.48
C SER A 3 -5.84 21.48 -1.90
N LYS A 4 -6.12 20.43 -1.12
CA LYS A 4 -5.09 19.49 -0.67
C LYS A 4 -4.44 18.93 -1.92
N GLU A 5 -3.17 19.27 -2.16
CA GLU A 5 -2.37 18.55 -3.15
C GLU A 5 -2.44 17.07 -2.80
N ILE A 6 -3.02 16.29 -3.70
CA ILE A 6 -3.05 14.83 -3.55
C ILE A 6 -1.61 14.38 -3.73
N THR A 7 -1.02 13.84 -2.67
CA THR A 7 0.37 13.38 -2.75
C THR A 7 0.44 12.07 -3.54
N THR A 8 1.60 11.75 -4.11
CA THR A 8 1.85 10.46 -4.76
C THR A 8 1.49 9.28 -3.85
N VAL A 9 1.76 9.40 -2.54
CA VAL A 9 1.39 8.40 -1.54
C VAL A 9 -0.12 8.22 -1.47
N ASP A 10 -0.88 9.32 -1.42
CA ASP A 10 -2.35 9.28 -1.39
C ASP A 10 -2.94 8.61 -2.63
N SER A 11 -2.38 8.90 -3.81
CA SER A 11 -2.79 8.28 -5.07
C SER A 11 -2.55 6.77 -5.07
N ILE A 12 -1.43 6.31 -4.53
CA ILE A 12 -1.12 4.88 -4.39
C ILE A 12 -2.08 4.23 -3.38
N ILE A 13 -2.26 4.82 -2.19
CA ILE A 13 -3.19 4.28 -1.17
C ILE A 13 -4.62 4.18 -1.73
N LYS A 14 -5.08 5.22 -2.44
CA LYS A 14 -6.39 5.25 -3.09
C LYS A 14 -6.51 4.16 -4.16
N ALA A 15 -5.45 3.88 -4.90
CA ALA A 15 -5.41 2.79 -5.87
C ALA A 15 -5.62 1.44 -5.19
N PHE A 16 -4.94 1.17 -4.06
CA PHE A 16 -5.16 -0.04 -3.26
C PHE A 16 -6.58 -0.13 -2.69
N CYS A 17 -7.10 0.94 -2.09
CA CYS A 17 -8.44 0.94 -1.50
C CYS A 17 -9.54 0.64 -2.54
N LYS A 18 -9.38 1.16 -3.75
CA LYS A 18 -10.34 0.95 -4.86
C LYS A 18 -10.00 -0.24 -5.74
N LEU A 19 -8.89 -0.94 -5.48
CA LEU A 19 -8.32 -1.97 -6.34
C LEU A 19 -8.28 -1.51 -7.82
N SER A 20 -7.86 -0.26 -8.05
CA SER A 20 -7.96 0.38 -9.35
C SER A 20 -6.76 1.27 -9.64
N ILE A 21 -6.17 1.09 -10.81
CA ILE A 21 -5.03 1.90 -11.29
C ILE A 21 -5.44 3.30 -11.76
N ALA A 22 -6.74 3.64 -11.77
CA ALA A 22 -7.21 4.92 -12.30
C ALA A 22 -6.57 6.13 -11.58
N SER A 23 -6.32 6.01 -10.28
CA SER A 23 -5.66 7.06 -9.47
C SER A 23 -4.15 7.15 -9.69
N LEU A 24 -3.53 6.14 -10.32
CA LEU A 24 -2.10 6.14 -10.63
C LEU A 24 -1.78 6.91 -11.92
N LYS A 25 -2.78 7.28 -12.72
CA LYS A 25 -2.55 8.11 -13.92
C LYS A 25 -1.95 9.48 -13.57
N GLU A 26 -2.27 9.99 -12.39
CA GLU A 26 -1.90 11.31 -11.89
C GLU A 26 -0.50 11.35 -11.25
N ILE A 27 0.15 10.19 -11.02
CA ILE A 27 1.50 10.18 -10.45
C ILE A 27 2.54 10.57 -11.51
N ASP A 28 3.60 11.23 -11.07
CA ASP A 28 4.67 11.71 -11.96
C ASP A 28 5.45 10.52 -12.56
N ALA A 29 5.67 10.59 -13.88
CA ALA A 29 6.34 9.56 -14.66
C ALA A 29 7.87 9.64 -14.57
N GLU A 30 8.44 10.78 -14.15
CA GLU A 30 9.89 10.95 -13.96
C GLU A 30 10.39 10.38 -12.62
N LEU A 31 9.48 9.94 -11.76
CA LEU A 31 9.79 9.36 -10.45
C LEU A 31 10.06 7.86 -10.55
N THR A 32 10.92 7.37 -9.67
CA THR A 32 11.16 5.94 -9.46
C THR A 32 10.35 5.42 -8.29
N TYR A 33 9.77 4.23 -8.43
CA TYR A 33 8.91 3.56 -7.46
C TYR A 33 9.46 2.18 -7.12
N SER A 34 10.24 2.03 -6.04
CA SER A 34 10.89 0.75 -5.68
C SER A 34 11.65 0.09 -6.83
N TYR A 35 12.52 0.88 -7.49
CA TYR A 35 13.27 0.47 -8.68
C TYR A 35 12.46 0.32 -9.97
N ASN A 36 11.14 0.46 -9.91
CA ASN A 36 10.28 0.44 -11.09
C ASN A 36 10.02 1.86 -11.61
N ASN A 37 9.77 1.97 -12.90
CA ASN A 37 9.13 3.15 -13.48
C ASN A 37 7.61 3.14 -13.22
N LYS A 38 6.92 4.21 -13.65
CA LYS A 38 5.47 4.36 -13.45
C LYS A 38 4.68 3.22 -14.11
N GLU A 39 5.02 2.86 -15.34
CA GLU A 39 4.32 1.85 -16.13
C GLU A 39 4.48 0.46 -15.51
N GLU A 40 5.69 0.11 -15.08
CA GLU A 40 6.01 -1.14 -14.37
C GLU A 40 5.24 -1.24 -13.05
N LEU A 41 5.21 -0.16 -12.25
CA LEU A 41 4.42 -0.11 -11.02
C LEU A 41 2.93 -0.33 -11.31
N ILE A 42 2.40 0.33 -12.34
CA ILE A 42 0.99 0.20 -12.73
C ILE A 42 0.68 -1.25 -13.13
N GLU A 43 1.56 -1.89 -13.88
CA GLU A 43 1.39 -3.28 -14.31
C GLU A 43 1.41 -4.25 -13.12
N GLU A 44 2.40 -4.12 -12.23
CA GLU A 44 2.49 -4.93 -11.00
C GLU A 44 1.24 -4.78 -10.13
N LEU A 45 0.81 -3.54 -9.89
CA LEU A 45 -0.39 -3.26 -9.09
C LEU A 45 -1.66 -3.76 -9.78
N LYS A 46 -1.74 -3.70 -11.11
CA LYS A 46 -2.87 -4.25 -11.85
C LYS A 46 -2.97 -5.76 -11.65
N GLN A 47 -1.86 -6.49 -11.82
CA GLN A 47 -1.82 -7.94 -11.58
C GLN A 47 -2.21 -8.29 -10.13
N LEU A 48 -1.69 -7.52 -9.17
CA LEU A 48 -2.04 -7.67 -7.76
C LEU A 48 -3.54 -7.46 -7.51
N PHE A 49 -4.11 -6.37 -8.04
CA PHE A 49 -5.52 -6.04 -7.84
C PHE A 49 -6.44 -7.06 -8.49
N ASP A 50 -6.10 -7.57 -9.67
CA ASP A 50 -6.87 -8.62 -10.34
C ASP A 50 -6.83 -9.94 -9.51
N GLY A 51 -5.68 -10.26 -8.90
CA GLY A 51 -5.56 -11.39 -7.96
C GLY A 51 -6.36 -11.23 -6.66
N ILE A 52 -6.59 -10.00 -6.20
CA ILE A 52 -7.44 -9.72 -5.02
C ILE A 52 -8.93 -9.77 -5.42
N LYS A 53 -9.28 -9.19 -6.57
CA LYS A 53 -10.65 -9.19 -7.09
C LYS A 53 -11.17 -10.58 -7.43
N SER A 54 -10.30 -11.47 -7.92
CA SER A 54 -10.67 -12.87 -8.21
C SER A 54 -11.11 -13.64 -6.96
N LYS A 55 -10.76 -13.17 -5.76
CA LYS A 55 -11.24 -13.70 -4.47
C LYS A 55 -12.59 -13.10 -4.03
N GLY A 56 -13.25 -12.31 -4.88
CA GLY A 56 -14.52 -11.65 -4.57
C GLY A 56 -14.40 -10.32 -3.83
N ILE A 57 -13.19 -9.79 -3.65
CA ILE A 57 -12.95 -8.54 -2.91
C ILE A 57 -13.00 -7.36 -3.88
N SER A 58 -13.96 -6.45 -3.71
CA SER A 58 -14.16 -5.30 -4.60
C SER A 58 -13.47 -4.01 -4.14
N GLN A 59 -13.18 -3.91 -2.84
CA GLN A 59 -12.53 -2.75 -2.23
C GLN A 59 -11.78 -3.17 -0.97
N LEU A 60 -10.81 -2.35 -0.56
CA LEU A 60 -10.04 -2.54 0.66
C LEU A 60 -10.18 -1.32 1.57
N LYS A 61 -10.11 -1.56 2.88
CA LYS A 61 -10.03 -0.52 3.90
C LYS A 61 -8.57 -0.33 4.31
N VAL A 62 -8.06 0.88 4.16
CA VAL A 62 -6.71 1.21 4.66
C VAL A 62 -6.74 1.44 6.18
N LYS A 63 -5.69 0.98 6.85
CA LYS A 63 -5.36 1.29 8.22
C LYS A 63 -3.87 1.59 8.32
N ASP A 64 -3.54 2.55 9.18
CA ASP A 64 -2.14 2.81 9.51
C ASP A 64 -1.52 1.58 10.18
N ALA A 65 -0.31 1.25 9.77
CA ALA A 65 0.48 0.15 10.31
C ALA A 65 1.90 0.61 10.61
N LYS A 66 2.62 -0.16 11.43
CA LYS A 66 4.05 0.04 11.68
C LYS A 66 4.84 -1.12 11.12
N CYS A 67 5.91 -0.81 10.39
CA CYS A 67 6.82 -1.82 9.86
C CYS A 67 8.03 -1.98 10.80
N LYS A 68 7.90 -2.69 11.92
CA LYS A 68 8.99 -2.84 12.91
C LYS A 68 10.28 -3.52 12.37
N TYR A 69 10.29 -4.04 11.14
CA TYR A 69 11.42 -4.82 10.58
C TYR A 69 12.03 -4.20 9.32
N CYS A 70 11.29 -4.12 8.21
CA CYS A 70 11.86 -3.65 6.94
C CYS A 70 12.22 -2.15 6.98
N TYR A 71 11.35 -1.34 7.59
CA TYR A 71 11.47 0.11 7.66
C TYR A 71 10.84 0.62 8.97
N PRO A 72 11.52 0.45 10.13
CA PRO A 72 10.97 0.71 11.48
C PRO A 72 10.37 2.10 11.67
N ASP A 73 10.98 3.11 11.04
CA ASP A 73 10.61 4.52 11.22
C ASP A 73 9.76 5.09 10.06
N LYS A 74 9.26 4.22 9.17
CA LYS A 74 8.51 4.65 7.99
C LYS A 74 7.05 4.25 8.07
N ALA A 75 6.22 5.04 7.41
CA ALA A 75 4.79 4.78 7.31
C ALA A 75 4.53 3.47 6.56
N ALA A 76 3.74 2.61 7.18
CA ALA A 76 3.22 1.40 6.57
C ALA A 76 1.69 1.44 6.59
N PHE A 77 1.09 0.77 5.62
CA PHE A 77 -0.36 0.75 5.42
C PHE A 77 -0.81 -0.70 5.32
N GLY A 78 -1.72 -1.07 6.22
CA GLY A 78 -2.45 -2.33 6.14
C GLY A 78 -3.70 -2.12 5.31
N PHE A 79 -3.95 -3.02 4.36
CA PHE A 79 -5.16 -3.04 3.56
C PHE A 79 -5.99 -4.26 3.94
N HIS A 80 -7.18 -4.00 4.46
CA HIS A 80 -8.05 -4.98 5.09
C HIS A 80 -9.31 -5.23 4.27
N HIS A 81 -9.88 -6.41 4.41
CA HIS A 81 -11.20 -6.72 3.90
C HIS A 81 -12.23 -5.80 4.60
N PRO A 82 -13.13 -5.14 3.86
CA PRO A 82 -14.00 -4.10 4.42
C PRO A 82 -15.02 -4.64 5.45
N GLN A 83 -15.43 -5.90 5.31
CA GLN A 83 -16.44 -6.54 6.18
C GLN A 83 -15.85 -7.33 7.35
N THR A 84 -14.88 -8.21 7.08
CA THR A 84 -14.27 -9.10 8.08
C THR A 84 -13.11 -8.45 8.82
N ASP A 85 -12.63 -7.30 8.35
CA ASP A 85 -11.46 -6.60 8.88
C ASP A 85 -10.15 -7.41 8.80
N GLU A 86 -10.16 -8.52 8.06
CA GLU A 86 -9.00 -9.39 7.83
C GLU A 86 -7.93 -8.64 7.04
N LEU A 87 -6.66 -8.75 7.46
CA LEU A 87 -5.54 -8.17 6.73
C LEU A 87 -5.31 -8.93 5.42
N ILE A 88 -5.51 -8.25 4.28
CA ILE A 88 -5.25 -8.82 2.95
C ILE A 88 -3.78 -8.64 2.59
N ILE A 89 -3.27 -7.43 2.74
CA ILE A 89 -1.89 -7.11 2.41
C ILE A 89 -1.40 -5.89 3.16
N ARG A 90 -0.08 -5.78 3.35
CA ARG A 90 0.56 -4.63 3.98
C ARG A 90 1.66 -4.10 3.08
N TYR A 91 1.70 -2.79 2.88
CA TYR A 91 2.75 -2.11 2.11
C TYR A 91 3.43 -1.03 2.94
N VAL A 92 4.67 -0.73 2.58
CA VAL A 92 5.40 0.44 3.04
C VAL A 92 5.42 1.42 1.87
N ILE A 93 4.89 2.63 2.10
CA ILE A 93 4.70 3.64 1.05
C ILE A 93 5.21 4.99 1.57
N PHE A 94 6.36 5.46 1.08
CA PHE A 94 6.92 6.76 1.48
C PHE A 94 7.88 7.34 0.43
N LYS A 95 8.07 8.67 0.46
CA LYS A 95 9.13 9.34 -0.30
C LYS A 95 10.47 9.10 0.39
N GLU A 96 11.38 8.37 -0.25
CA GLU A 96 12.70 8.07 0.30
C GLU A 96 13.70 9.19 -0.01
N ARG A 97 13.67 9.68 -1.25
CA ARG A 97 14.52 10.77 -1.76
C ARG A 97 13.73 11.59 -2.77
N ASP A 98 14.31 12.68 -3.28
CA ASP A 98 13.57 13.68 -4.06
C ASP A 98 12.80 13.10 -5.25
N LYS A 99 13.41 12.14 -5.97
CA LYS A 99 12.80 11.45 -7.13
C LYS A 99 12.51 9.97 -6.90
N PHE A 100 12.53 9.51 -5.64
CA PHE A 100 12.39 8.09 -5.31
C PHE A 100 11.33 7.86 -4.24
N TYR A 101 10.31 7.08 -4.62
CA TYR A 101 9.30 6.55 -3.72
C TYR A 101 9.55 5.08 -3.46
N ARG A 102 9.42 4.69 -2.20
CA ARG A 102 9.38 3.29 -1.80
C ARG A 102 7.92 2.88 -1.74
N VAL A 103 7.58 1.84 -2.49
CA VAL A 103 6.28 1.16 -2.59
C VAL A 103 6.56 -0.34 -2.56
N GLU A 104 6.66 -0.92 -1.38
CA GLU A 104 7.05 -2.33 -1.24
C GLU A 104 6.11 -3.07 -0.31
N GLN A 105 5.83 -4.33 -0.63
CA GLN A 105 5.09 -5.19 0.29
C GLN A 105 5.90 -5.37 1.58
N CYS A 106 5.26 -5.05 2.70
CA CYS A 106 5.82 -5.24 4.01
C CYS A 106 5.92 -6.74 4.31
N LYS A 107 7.14 -7.29 4.35
CA LYS A 107 7.40 -8.70 4.69
C LYS A 107 7.24 -9.00 6.18
N ASN A 108 6.91 -7.98 6.98
CA ASN A 108 6.68 -8.14 8.40
C ASN A 108 5.43 -9.02 8.58
N LYS A 109 5.64 -10.29 8.92
CA LYS A 109 4.54 -11.17 9.27
C LYS A 109 3.84 -10.56 10.48
N PRO A 110 2.50 -10.54 10.54
CA PRO A 110 1.86 -10.39 11.84
C PRO A 110 2.52 -11.43 12.75
N ILE A 111 3.08 -10.99 13.87
CA ILE A 111 3.43 -11.93 14.93
C ILE A 111 2.08 -12.58 15.24
N PRO A 112 1.88 -13.89 14.97
CA PRO A 112 0.64 -14.52 15.37
C PRO A 112 0.46 -14.19 16.84
N ASP A 113 -0.74 -13.76 17.23
CA ASP A 113 -1.08 -13.71 18.64
C ASP A 113 -0.67 -15.07 19.18
N ARG A 114 0.35 -15.09 20.06
CA ARG A 114 0.62 -16.30 20.80
C ARG A 114 -0.71 -16.65 21.48
N GLU A 115 -1.01 -17.93 21.62
CA GLU A 115 -2.20 -18.43 22.35
C GLU A 115 -2.31 -17.83 23.77
N ASP A 116 -1.27 -17.13 24.24
CA ASP A 116 -1.11 -16.52 25.55
C ASP A 116 -1.61 -15.07 25.67
N GLY A 117 -2.01 -14.39 24.58
CA GLY A 117 -2.76 -13.12 24.66
C GLY A 117 -2.05 -11.86 25.21
N PHE A 118 -0.71 -11.78 25.22
CA PHE A 118 0.01 -10.59 25.72
C PHE A 118 0.59 -9.68 24.60
N PRO A 119 0.35 -8.35 24.64
CA PRO A 119 0.80 -7.41 23.60
C PRO A 119 2.21 -6.82 23.83
N PHE A 120 2.95 -6.59 22.72
CA PHE A 120 4.13 -5.70 22.66
C PHE A 120 4.12 -4.79 21.40
#